data_AF-A0A7F5R9Z1-F1
#
_entry.id   AF-A0A7F5R9Z1-F1
#
_cell.length_a   1.000
_cell.length_b   1.000
_cell.length_c   1.000
_cell.angle_alpha   90.00
_cell.angle_beta   90.00
_cell.angle_gamma   90.00
#
_symmetry.space_group_name_H-M   'P 1'
#
loop_
_entity.id
_entity.type
_entity.pdbx_description
1 polymer ?
#
loop_
_entity_poly.entity_id
_entity_poly.type
_entity_poly.pdbx_seq_one_letter_code
_entity_poly.pdbx_strand_id
1 'polypeptide(L)'
;MATGDKFKISFQKCKVNDSRITIQKLVQLLEHPATKTNIDRHLEYLDELLRATTYAFWLTELPYVTRLLEILFEKKHDYTVFEPYFPRILMLCSIPPLQEKSTEAIWYGIHLEEFFNVLGYFLMVVEEEYQNIIIYVITCLILRKTMDTEISVSEQSCRDAIEKSNLPEIIAHMFVDSNDELYKKLLNLAYKLAEKSKPICQKFVMSAALTPLMLRFYPKWKECDREERFETEIETTSIEHYFTVTNLIALLLDSIKENFSNFKKIVIWPTSTALNYLKLEKLFLDYSE
;
A
#
# COMPACT_ATOMS: atom_id res chain seq x y z
N MET A 1 69.58 -6.99 19.20
CA MET A 1 68.69 -5.82 19.18
C MET A 1 67.83 -5.93 17.93
N ALA A 2 66.58 -6.37 18.08
CA ALA A 2 65.59 -6.42 17.00
C ALA A 2 64.31 -5.79 17.56
N THR A 3 64.05 -4.54 17.17
CA THR A 3 62.83 -3.81 17.49
C THR A 3 61.78 -4.21 16.46
N GLY A 4 60.83 -5.04 16.89
CA GLY A 4 59.63 -5.35 16.12
C GLY A 4 58.62 -4.22 16.21
N ASP A 5 58.39 -3.54 15.09
CA ASP A 5 57.27 -2.63 14.90
C ASP A 5 55.96 -3.42 14.92
N LYS A 6 55.19 -3.23 16.00
CA LYS A 6 53.80 -3.66 16.05
C LYS A 6 52.95 -2.62 15.32
N PHE A 7 52.59 -2.93 14.07
CA PHE A 7 51.51 -2.27 13.35
C PHE A 7 50.22 -2.32 14.20
N LYS A 8 49.89 -1.19 14.82
CA LYS A 8 48.61 -0.97 15.49
C LYS A 8 47.63 -0.53 14.41
N ILE A 9 46.95 -1.48 13.79
CA ILE A 9 45.82 -1.19 12.90
C ILE A 9 44.69 -0.67 13.81
N SER A 10 44.48 0.64 13.80
CA SER A 10 43.28 1.23 14.37
C SER A 10 42.11 0.88 13.46
N PHE A 11 41.24 -0.02 13.91
CA PHE A 11 39.88 -0.09 13.36
C PHE A 11 39.18 1.22 13.71
N GLN A 12 39.27 2.19 12.80
CA GLN A 12 38.40 3.36 12.81
C GLN A 12 36.99 2.81 12.64
N LYS A 13 36.21 2.79 13.74
CA LYS A 13 34.77 2.53 13.66
C LYS A 13 34.21 3.55 12.65
N CYS A 14 33.87 3.09 11.44
CA CYS A 14 33.17 3.92 10.46
C CYS A 14 31.95 4.49 11.17
N LYS A 15 31.94 5.80 11.36
CA LYS A 15 30.80 6.51 11.91
C LYS A 15 29.66 6.26 10.92
N VAL A 16 28.66 5.48 11.32
CA VAL A 16 27.48 5.26 10.49
C VAL A 16 26.88 6.64 10.24
N ASN A 17 26.82 7.05 8.97
CA ASN A 17 26.29 8.36 8.61
C ASN A 17 24.80 8.41 8.94
N ASP A 18 24.31 9.60 9.33
CA ASP A 18 22.88 9.83 9.60
C ASP A 18 22.07 9.46 8.35
N SER A 19 21.08 8.57 8.49
CA SER A 19 20.22 8.10 7.39
C SER A 19 19.63 9.26 6.61
N ARG A 20 19.32 10.38 7.30
CA ARG A 20 18.70 11.58 6.72
C ARG A 20 19.61 12.23 5.69
N ILE A 21 20.89 12.33 6.03
CA ILE A 21 21.91 12.90 5.16
C ILE A 21 22.22 11.92 4.01
N THR A 22 22.26 10.62 4.32
CA THR A 22 22.59 9.57 3.35
C THR A 22 21.54 9.47 2.25
N ILE A 23 20.25 9.42 2.60
CA ILE A 23 19.16 9.29 1.61
C ILE A 23 19.06 10.52 0.71
N GLN A 24 19.17 11.73 1.29
CA GLN A 24 19.14 12.97 0.52
C GLN A 24 20.30 13.02 -0.50
N LYS A 25 21.51 12.68 -0.07
CA LYS A 25 22.68 12.63 -0.96
C LYS A 25 22.52 11.55 -2.04
N LEU A 26 22.00 10.38 -1.68
CA LEU A 26 21.79 9.29 -2.62
C LEU A 26 20.82 9.69 -3.74
N VAL A 27 19.67 10.29 -3.40
CA VAL A 27 18.71 10.79 -4.39
C VAL A 27 19.36 11.83 -5.30
N GLN A 28 20.07 12.80 -4.72
CA GLN A 28 20.81 13.82 -5.51
C GLN A 28 21.81 13.18 -6.48
N LEU A 29 22.57 12.16 -6.04
CA LEU A 29 23.56 11.48 -6.89
C LEU A 29 22.92 10.65 -8.00
N LEU A 30 21.76 10.06 -7.73
CA LEU A 30 21.01 9.27 -8.70
C LEU A 30 20.41 10.15 -9.81
N GLU A 31 19.95 11.34 -9.46
CA GLU A 31 19.32 12.27 -10.39
C GLU A 31 20.31 13.18 -11.14
N HIS A 32 21.45 13.49 -10.53
CA HIS A 32 22.36 14.48 -11.07
C HIS A 32 23.00 13.99 -12.39
N PRO A 33 22.94 14.77 -13.49
CA PRO A 33 23.36 14.33 -14.82
C PRO A 33 24.80 13.82 -14.92
N ALA A 34 25.71 14.38 -14.11
CA ALA A 34 27.12 13.99 -14.09
C ALA A 34 27.39 12.68 -13.33
N THR A 35 26.48 12.25 -12.46
CA THR A 35 26.68 11.08 -11.59
C THR A 35 25.66 9.96 -11.87
N LYS A 36 24.64 10.20 -12.70
CA LYS A 36 23.57 9.24 -13.03
C LYS A 36 24.05 7.87 -13.57
N THR A 37 25.27 7.82 -14.11
CA THR A 37 25.92 6.61 -14.65
C THR A 37 26.95 5.99 -13.70
N ASN A 38 27.23 6.59 -12.55
CA ASN A 38 28.19 6.06 -11.58
C ASN A 38 27.53 5.01 -10.67
N ILE A 39 27.29 3.84 -11.26
CA ILE A 39 26.56 2.73 -10.63
C ILE A 39 27.25 2.28 -9.34
N ASP A 40 28.56 2.07 -9.36
CA ASP A 40 29.30 1.59 -8.18
C ASP A 40 29.10 2.53 -6.98
N ARG A 41 29.19 3.84 -7.21
CA ARG A 41 28.93 4.84 -6.17
C ARG A 41 27.48 4.79 -5.69
N HIS A 42 26.51 4.60 -6.58
CA HIS A 42 25.10 4.48 -6.16
C HIS A 42 24.88 3.26 -5.27
N LEU A 43 25.48 2.11 -5.62
CA LEU A 43 25.42 0.88 -4.83
C LEU A 43 26.07 1.06 -3.45
N GLU A 44 27.23 1.72 -3.38
CA GLU A 44 27.89 2.04 -2.10
C GLU A 44 26.98 2.87 -1.18
N TYR A 45 26.31 3.90 -1.71
CA TYR A 45 25.40 4.74 -0.94
C TYR A 45 24.10 4.01 -0.57
N LEU A 46 23.60 3.10 -1.41
CA LEU A 46 22.46 2.23 -1.07
C LEU A 46 22.80 1.30 0.09
N ASP A 47 23.97 0.65 0.05
CA ASP A 47 24.43 -0.21 1.15
C ASP A 47 24.73 0.59 2.42
N GLU A 48 25.22 1.82 2.28
CA GLU A 48 25.37 2.75 3.40
C GLU A 48 24.01 3.13 4.01
N LEU A 49 23.02 3.45 3.18
CA LEU A 49 21.67 3.77 3.63
C LEU A 49 21.06 2.59 4.39
N LEU A 50 21.12 1.38 3.83
CA LEU A 50 20.58 0.17 4.48
C LEU A 50 21.26 -0.14 5.82
N ARG A 51 22.55 0.21 5.98
CA ARG A 51 23.26 0.08 7.26
C ARG A 51 22.93 1.19 8.25
N ALA A 52 22.64 2.40 7.74
CA ALA A 52 22.29 3.56 8.55
C ALA A 52 20.84 3.51 9.06
N THR A 53 19.93 2.97 8.26
CA THR A 53 18.52 2.80 8.63
C THR A 53 18.34 1.51 9.43
N THR A 54 18.52 1.60 10.74
CA THR A 54 18.46 0.43 11.64
C THR A 54 17.03 -0.05 11.91
N TYR A 55 16.04 0.84 11.85
CA TYR A 55 14.67 0.54 12.26
C TYR A 55 13.65 1.02 11.23
N ALA A 56 13.48 2.33 11.08
CA ALA A 56 12.52 2.95 10.19
C ALA A 56 13.08 4.26 9.64
N PHE A 57 12.45 4.75 8.58
CA PHE A 57 12.69 6.11 8.08
C PHE A 57 11.99 7.13 8.96
N TRP A 58 12.57 8.33 9.03
CA TRP A 58 11.92 9.49 9.63
C TRP A 58 10.83 10.03 8.71
N LEU A 59 9.81 10.62 9.31
CA LEU A 59 8.71 11.28 8.59
C LEU A 59 9.23 12.35 7.62
N THR A 60 10.29 13.07 8.00
CA THR A 60 10.96 14.08 7.17
C THR A 60 11.78 13.49 6.02
N GLU A 61 12.11 12.19 6.06
CA GLU A 61 12.81 11.49 4.99
C GLU A 61 11.85 10.99 3.91
N LEU A 62 10.54 10.87 4.17
CA LEU A 62 9.59 10.26 3.26
C LEU A 62 9.63 10.80 1.82
N PRO A 63 9.78 12.12 1.57
CA PRO A 63 9.90 12.62 0.20
C PRO A 63 11.12 12.07 -0.55
N TYR A 64 12.22 11.79 0.17
CA TYR A 64 13.40 11.16 -0.43
C TYR A 64 13.24 9.65 -0.56
N VAL A 65 12.51 9.00 0.37
CA VAL A 65 12.18 7.58 0.28
C VAL A 65 11.28 7.29 -0.92
N THR A 66 10.21 8.06 -1.10
CA THR A 66 9.32 7.92 -2.26
C THR A 66 10.10 8.12 -3.55
N ARG A 67 10.91 9.18 -3.62
CA ARG A 67 11.72 9.45 -4.79
C ARG A 67 12.76 8.37 -5.08
N LEU A 68 13.38 7.82 -4.04
CA LEU A 68 14.31 6.71 -4.18
C LEU A 68 13.62 5.46 -4.73
N LEU A 69 12.42 5.13 -4.23
CA LEU A 69 11.65 3.99 -4.73
C LEU A 69 11.29 4.16 -6.22
N GLU A 70 10.89 5.35 -6.66
CA GLU A 70 10.61 5.66 -8.08
C GLU A 70 11.85 5.42 -8.94
N ILE A 71 13.00 5.96 -8.52
CA ILE A 71 14.25 5.81 -9.25
C ILE A 71 14.69 4.34 -9.30
N LEU A 72 14.56 3.60 -8.20
CA LEU A 72 14.93 2.18 -8.15
C LEU A 72 14.00 1.34 -9.04
N PHE A 73 12.71 1.65 -9.06
CA PHE A 73 11.74 1.01 -9.95
C PHE A 73 12.06 1.26 -11.43
N GLU A 74 12.45 2.48 -11.81
CA GLU A 74 12.89 2.78 -13.17
C GLU A 74 14.21 2.07 -13.51
N LYS A 75 15.22 2.18 -12.63
CA LYS A 75 16.57 1.68 -12.88
C LYS A 75 16.70 0.18 -12.87
N LYS A 76 15.86 -0.57 -12.13
CA LYS A 76 15.96 -2.04 -12.10
C LYS A 76 15.74 -2.67 -13.48
N HIS A 77 14.99 -2.00 -14.36
CA HIS A 77 14.76 -2.44 -15.74
C HIS A 77 15.99 -2.23 -16.64
N ASP A 78 16.75 -1.15 -16.41
CA ASP A 78 17.98 -0.84 -17.16
C ASP A 78 19.21 -1.58 -16.59
N TYR A 79 19.22 -1.80 -15.28
CA TYR A 79 20.39 -2.26 -14.52
C TYR A 79 19.95 -3.24 -13.42
N THR A 80 20.10 -4.54 -13.69
CA THR A 80 19.70 -5.62 -12.78
C THR A 80 20.37 -5.56 -11.41
N VAL A 81 21.53 -4.90 -11.28
CA VAL A 81 22.20 -4.68 -9.99
C VAL A 81 21.36 -3.88 -8.98
N PHE A 82 20.37 -3.10 -9.43
CA PHE A 82 19.46 -2.36 -8.55
C PHE A 82 18.23 -3.17 -8.11
N GLU A 83 17.93 -4.28 -8.78
CA GLU A 83 16.78 -5.15 -8.50
C GLU A 83 16.64 -5.54 -7.01
N PRO A 84 17.71 -5.98 -6.30
CA PRO A 84 17.56 -6.39 -4.90
C PRO A 84 17.28 -5.22 -3.93
N TYR A 85 17.52 -3.96 -4.33
CA TYR A 85 17.36 -2.82 -3.44
C TYR A 85 15.91 -2.35 -3.33
N PHE A 86 15.14 -2.40 -4.41
CA PHE A 86 13.74 -2.00 -4.41
C PHE A 86 12.88 -2.75 -3.35
N PRO A 87 12.85 -4.10 -3.31
CA PRO A 87 12.08 -4.80 -2.29
C PRO A 87 12.64 -4.61 -0.87
N ARG A 88 13.95 -4.41 -0.71
CA ARG A 88 14.56 -4.16 0.62
C ARG A 88 14.13 -2.82 1.19
N ILE A 89 14.14 -1.76 0.38
CA ILE A 89 13.67 -0.44 0.80
C ILE A 89 12.17 -0.47 1.09
N LEU A 90 11.36 -1.11 0.22
CA LEU A 90 9.93 -1.31 0.48
C LEU A 90 9.68 -2.02 1.82
N MET A 91 10.44 -3.07 2.14
CA MET A 91 10.29 -3.78 3.41
C MET A 91 10.63 -2.92 4.63
N LEU A 92 11.60 -2.01 4.54
CA LEU A 92 11.85 -1.03 5.61
C LEU A 92 10.67 -0.10 5.82
N CYS A 93 9.93 0.24 4.76
CA CYS A 93 8.71 1.02 4.84
C CYS A 93 7.53 0.28 5.50
N SER A 94 7.65 -1.02 5.81
CA SER A 94 6.60 -1.73 6.57
C SER A 94 6.51 -1.28 8.03
N ILE A 95 7.54 -0.59 8.53
CA ILE A 95 7.58 -0.02 9.88
C ILE A 95 7.09 1.43 9.82
N PRO A 96 6.17 1.85 10.71
CA PRO A 96 5.68 3.23 10.70
C PRO A 96 6.81 4.26 10.81
N PRO A 97 6.78 5.35 10.01
CA PRO A 97 7.82 6.37 10.05
C PRO A 97 8.01 6.97 11.44
N LEU A 98 9.25 7.35 11.76
CA LEU A 98 9.60 7.96 13.04
C LEU A 98 9.34 9.47 13.02
N GLN A 99 8.97 10.04 14.15
CA GLN A 99 8.77 11.48 14.38
C GLN A 99 9.52 11.91 15.64
N GLU A 100 10.16 13.07 15.60
CA GLU A 100 10.83 13.65 16.78
C GLU A 100 9.81 14.24 17.76
N LYS A 101 8.70 14.76 17.22
CA LYS A 101 7.60 15.36 17.99
C LYS A 101 6.27 14.94 17.39
N SER A 102 5.27 14.73 18.23
CA SER A 102 3.90 14.39 17.78
C SER A 102 3.26 15.44 16.86
N THR A 103 3.72 16.70 16.96
CA THR A 103 3.26 17.78 16.07
C THR A 103 3.75 17.61 14.63
N GLU A 104 4.83 16.86 14.39
CA GLU A 104 5.37 16.65 13.06
C GLU A 104 4.38 15.94 12.13
N ALA A 105 3.59 15.00 12.65
CA ALA A 105 2.53 14.35 11.87
C ALA A 105 1.48 15.33 11.33
N ILE A 106 1.30 16.49 11.98
CA ILE A 106 0.40 17.55 11.52
C ILE A 106 1.07 18.36 10.40
N TRP A 107 2.32 18.77 10.61
CA TRP A 107 3.05 19.62 9.65
C TRP A 107 3.47 18.88 8.39
N TYR A 108 3.83 17.59 8.53
CA TYR A 108 4.34 16.73 7.47
C TYR A 108 3.32 15.67 7.06
N GLY A 109 2.04 15.84 7.41
CA GLY A 109 0.97 14.92 7.01
C GLY A 109 0.89 14.72 5.49
N ILE A 110 1.21 15.75 4.70
CA ILE A 110 1.30 15.67 3.24
C ILE A 110 2.36 14.68 2.76
N HIS A 111 3.46 14.49 3.51
CA HIS A 111 4.49 13.51 3.15
C HIS A 111 4.00 12.08 3.34
N LEU A 112 3.16 11.83 4.37
CA LEU A 112 2.52 10.53 4.55
C LEU A 112 1.46 10.28 3.46
N GLU A 113 0.67 11.31 3.13
CA GLU A 113 -0.32 11.23 2.06
C GLU A 113 0.34 10.85 0.73
N GLU A 114 1.37 11.58 0.32
CA GLU A 114 2.11 11.28 -0.92
C GLU A 114 2.82 9.93 -0.88
N PHE A 115 3.31 9.53 0.29
CA PHE A 115 3.88 8.20 0.47
C PHE A 115 2.83 7.10 0.19
N PHE A 116 1.59 7.24 0.69
CA PHE A 116 0.52 6.29 0.36
C PHE A 116 0.05 6.38 -1.10
N ASN A 117 0.07 7.56 -1.72
CA ASN A 117 -0.18 7.71 -3.16
C ASN A 117 0.84 6.90 -3.98
N VAL A 118 2.12 7.02 -3.66
CA VAL A 118 3.21 6.31 -4.34
C VAL A 118 3.11 4.80 -4.14
N LEU A 119 2.78 4.34 -2.92
CA LEU A 119 2.51 2.92 -2.69
C LEU A 119 1.34 2.40 -3.52
N GLY A 120 0.25 3.18 -3.61
CA GLY A 120 -0.89 2.85 -4.47
C GLY A 120 -0.49 2.79 -5.94
N TYR A 121 0.26 3.77 -6.42
CA TYR A 121 0.77 3.77 -7.80
C TYR A 121 1.62 2.53 -8.09
N PHE A 122 2.58 2.21 -7.21
CA PHE A 122 3.38 0.99 -7.38
C PHE A 122 2.52 -0.26 -7.37
N LEU A 123 1.53 -0.36 -6.49
CA LEU A 123 0.64 -1.51 -6.44
C LEU A 123 -0.02 -1.79 -7.82
N MET A 124 -0.30 -0.74 -8.59
CA MET A 124 -0.89 -0.86 -9.93
C MET A 124 0.12 -1.26 -11.02
N VAL A 125 1.38 -0.81 -10.95
CA VAL A 125 2.34 -0.92 -12.08
C VAL A 125 3.42 -1.99 -11.92
N VAL A 126 3.70 -2.44 -10.70
CA VAL A 126 4.77 -3.42 -10.45
C VAL A 126 4.33 -4.86 -10.71
N GLU A 127 5.30 -5.75 -10.84
CA GLU A 127 5.12 -7.19 -10.96
C GLU A 127 4.50 -7.79 -9.69
N GLU A 128 3.80 -8.92 -9.83
CA GLU A 128 3.02 -9.56 -8.76
C GLU A 128 3.82 -9.83 -7.47
N GLU A 129 5.12 -10.16 -7.61
CA GLU A 129 6.01 -10.35 -6.47
C GLU A 129 6.14 -9.09 -5.60
N TYR A 130 6.23 -7.90 -6.20
CA TYR A 130 6.32 -6.63 -5.49
C TYR A 130 4.95 -6.13 -5.01
N GLN A 131 3.87 -6.45 -5.73
CA GLN A 131 2.50 -6.14 -5.28
C GLN A 131 2.23 -6.77 -3.92
N ASN A 132 2.68 -8.00 -3.70
CA ASN A 132 2.57 -8.68 -2.42
C ASN A 132 3.33 -7.97 -1.29
N ILE A 133 4.53 -7.47 -1.58
CA ILE A 133 5.33 -6.70 -0.62
C ILE A 133 4.61 -5.40 -0.28
N ILE A 134 4.06 -4.69 -1.27
CA ILE A 134 3.36 -3.42 -1.05
C ILE A 134 2.09 -3.63 -0.23
N ILE A 135 1.28 -4.64 -0.55
CA ILE A 135 0.10 -5.00 0.25
C ILE A 135 0.50 -5.32 1.70
N TYR A 136 1.60 -6.05 1.89
CA TYR A 136 2.14 -6.35 3.22
C TYR A 136 2.55 -5.07 3.95
N VAL A 137 3.31 -4.18 3.30
CA VAL A 137 3.75 -2.88 3.84
C VAL A 137 2.55 -2.06 4.30
N ILE A 138 1.56 -1.85 3.43
CA ILE A 138 0.35 -1.08 3.75
C ILE A 138 -0.39 -1.75 4.93
N THR A 139 -0.53 -3.08 4.91
CA THR A 139 -1.17 -3.82 5.99
C THR A 139 -0.46 -3.64 7.33
N CYS A 140 0.88 -3.63 7.35
CA CYS A 140 1.66 -3.41 8.57
C CYS A 140 1.46 -1.99 9.12
N LEU A 141 1.40 -0.99 8.26
CA LEU A 141 1.17 0.40 8.65
C LEU A 141 -0.22 0.62 9.27
N ILE A 142 -1.24 -0.09 8.77
CA ILE A 142 -2.63 -0.03 9.27
C ILE A 142 -2.83 -0.85 10.56
N LEU A 143 -2.23 -2.04 10.61
CA LEU A 143 -2.50 -3.03 11.68
C LEU A 143 -1.44 -3.07 12.77
N ARG A 144 -0.35 -2.29 12.66
CA ARG A 144 0.78 -2.31 13.59
C ARG A 144 1.36 -3.71 13.80
N LYS A 145 1.52 -4.44 12.69
CA LYS A 145 2.08 -5.81 12.71
C LYS A 145 3.60 -5.84 12.91
N THR A 146 4.25 -4.69 12.81
CA THR A 146 5.70 -4.51 12.98
C THR A 146 5.99 -3.75 14.27
N MET A 147 7.28 -3.60 14.63
CA MET A 147 7.67 -2.77 15.76
C MET A 147 7.01 -1.38 15.67
N ASP A 148 6.23 -1.05 16.69
CA ASP A 148 5.64 0.27 16.91
C ASP A 148 6.29 0.84 18.17
N THR A 149 6.78 2.07 18.10
CA THR A 149 7.48 2.73 19.21
C THR A 149 6.77 4.03 19.56
N GLU A 150 7.00 4.58 20.76
CA GLU A 150 6.41 5.86 21.14
C GLU A 150 6.78 7.02 20.20
N ILE A 151 7.92 6.91 19.51
CA ILE A 151 8.40 7.88 18.53
C ILE A 151 7.88 7.60 17.11
N SER A 152 7.10 6.55 16.88
CA SER A 152 6.50 6.28 15.59
C SER A 152 5.29 7.21 15.35
N VAL A 153 5.06 7.59 14.09
CA VAL A 153 3.83 8.27 13.64
C VAL A 153 2.64 7.45 14.08
N SER A 154 1.59 8.05 14.65
CA SER A 154 0.43 7.33 15.21
C SER A 154 -0.41 6.58 14.18
N GLU A 155 -1.19 5.58 14.61
CA GLU A 155 -2.10 4.85 13.70
C GLU A 155 -3.12 5.80 13.08
N GLN A 156 -3.61 6.76 13.87
CA GLN A 156 -4.55 7.76 13.39
C GLN A 156 -3.95 8.64 12.29
N SER A 157 -2.70 9.07 12.45
CA SER A 157 -2.01 9.86 11.42
C SER A 157 -1.81 9.08 10.12
N CYS A 158 -1.50 7.77 10.21
CA CYS A 158 -1.48 6.91 9.02
C CYS A 158 -2.86 6.79 8.37
N ARG A 159 -3.92 6.64 9.16
CA ARG A 159 -5.31 6.56 8.68
C ARG A 159 -5.72 7.86 7.98
N ASP A 160 -5.48 9.01 8.59
CA ASP A 160 -5.79 10.32 8.04
C ASP A 160 -5.06 10.55 6.71
N ALA A 161 -3.82 10.06 6.59
CA ALA A 161 -3.06 10.13 5.35
C ALA A 161 -3.64 9.22 4.25
N ILE A 162 -4.06 7.99 4.60
CA ILE A 162 -4.72 7.08 3.66
C ILE A 162 -6.06 7.66 3.19
N GLU A 163 -6.84 8.24 4.10
CA GLU A 163 -8.11 8.92 3.80
C GLU A 163 -7.94 10.03 2.77
N LYS A 164 -6.82 10.75 2.79
CA LYS A 164 -6.52 11.82 1.83
C LYS A 164 -5.92 11.30 0.53
N SER A 165 -5.11 10.24 0.61
CA SER A 165 -4.48 9.60 -0.56
C SER A 165 -5.49 8.96 -1.52
N ASN A 166 -5.06 8.69 -2.75
CA ASN A 166 -5.81 7.96 -3.77
C ASN A 166 -5.75 6.43 -3.62
N LEU A 167 -5.16 5.92 -2.52
CA LEU A 167 -4.96 4.50 -2.33
C LEU A 167 -6.28 3.68 -2.33
N PRO A 168 -7.36 4.09 -1.64
CA PRO A 168 -8.65 3.39 -1.71
C PRO A 168 -9.20 3.29 -3.14
N GLU A 169 -9.12 4.37 -3.90
CA GLU A 169 -9.60 4.46 -5.29
C GLU A 169 -8.79 3.52 -6.19
N ILE A 170 -7.47 3.48 -6.03
CA ILE A 170 -6.60 2.56 -6.77
C ILE A 170 -6.97 1.09 -6.46
N ILE A 171 -7.14 0.74 -5.18
CA ILE A 171 -7.55 -0.62 -4.78
C ILE A 171 -8.90 -0.98 -5.41
N ALA A 172 -9.86 -0.05 -5.43
CA ALA A 172 -11.18 -0.26 -6.05
C ALA A 172 -11.06 -0.59 -7.55
N HIS A 173 -10.25 0.17 -8.28
CA HIS A 173 -10.02 -0.05 -9.71
C HIS A 173 -9.35 -1.41 -9.96
N MET A 174 -8.39 -1.79 -9.12
CA MET A 174 -7.69 -3.07 -9.24
C MET A 174 -8.58 -4.30 -8.99
N PHE A 175 -9.78 -4.16 -8.39
CA PHE A 175 -10.71 -5.29 -8.27
C PHE A 175 -11.17 -5.87 -9.60
N VAL A 176 -11.15 -5.08 -10.67
CA VAL A 176 -11.56 -5.52 -12.01
C VAL A 176 -10.48 -6.38 -12.65
N ASP A 177 -9.24 -5.88 -12.65
CA ASP A 177 -8.16 -6.43 -13.49
C ASP A 177 -7.23 -7.43 -12.76
N SER A 178 -7.33 -7.52 -11.42
CA SER A 178 -6.49 -8.41 -10.63
C SER A 178 -6.79 -9.89 -10.86
N ASN A 179 -5.74 -10.72 -10.88
CA ASN A 179 -5.89 -12.17 -10.80
C ASN A 179 -6.58 -12.59 -9.47
N ASP A 180 -7.03 -13.84 -9.35
CA ASP A 180 -7.83 -14.24 -8.18
C ASP A 180 -7.03 -14.26 -6.87
N GLU A 181 -5.72 -14.51 -6.92
CA GLU A 181 -4.84 -14.50 -5.74
C GLU A 181 -4.57 -13.08 -5.23
N LEU A 182 -4.29 -12.14 -6.14
CA LEU A 182 -4.13 -10.72 -5.83
C LEU A 182 -5.46 -10.13 -5.36
N TYR A 183 -6.58 -10.48 -5.99
CA TYR A 183 -7.91 -10.02 -5.61
C TYR A 183 -8.24 -10.35 -4.15
N LYS A 184 -7.99 -11.58 -3.70
CA LYS A 184 -8.21 -11.98 -2.29
C LYS A 184 -7.41 -11.09 -1.32
N LYS A 185 -6.16 -10.76 -1.68
CA LYS A 185 -5.30 -9.91 -0.86
C LYS A 185 -5.77 -8.45 -0.85
N LEU A 186 -6.14 -7.90 -2.00
CA LEU A 186 -6.72 -6.56 -2.14
C LEU A 186 -8.04 -6.45 -1.38
N LEU A 187 -8.88 -7.48 -1.46
CA LEU A 187 -10.16 -7.55 -0.76
C LEU A 187 -9.96 -7.49 0.76
N ASN A 188 -9.05 -8.31 1.28
CA ASN A 188 -8.70 -8.30 2.70
C ASN A 188 -8.13 -6.96 3.15
N LEU A 189 -7.32 -6.30 2.31
CA LEU A 189 -6.79 -4.96 2.60
C LEU A 189 -7.92 -3.92 2.61
N ALA A 190 -8.78 -3.91 1.59
CA ALA A 190 -9.91 -3.00 1.47
C ALA A 190 -10.89 -3.12 2.63
N TYR A 191 -11.20 -4.35 3.05
CA TYR A 191 -12.05 -4.61 4.22
C TYR A 191 -11.48 -3.96 5.48
N LYS A 192 -10.18 -4.17 5.77
CA LYS A 192 -9.52 -3.59 6.95
C LYS A 192 -9.46 -2.07 6.93
N LEU A 193 -9.32 -1.49 5.74
CA LEU A 193 -9.34 -0.04 5.55
C LEU A 193 -10.74 0.53 5.80
N ALA A 194 -11.75 -0.06 5.17
CA ALA A 194 -13.16 0.33 5.28
C ALA A 194 -13.70 0.17 6.71
N GLU A 195 -13.37 -0.92 7.39
CA GLU A 195 -13.81 -1.20 8.76
C GLU A 195 -13.39 -0.10 9.75
N LYS A 196 -12.24 0.53 9.51
CA LYS A 196 -11.68 1.55 10.41
C LYS A 196 -12.00 2.99 10.01
N SER A 197 -12.58 3.25 8.84
CA SER A 197 -12.75 4.62 8.33
C SER A 197 -13.94 4.77 7.38
N LYS A 198 -14.92 5.58 7.81
CA LYS A 198 -16.08 5.95 6.98
C LYS A 198 -15.68 6.74 5.73
N PRO A 199 -14.76 7.73 5.77
CA PRO A 199 -14.26 8.38 4.55
C PRO A 199 -13.68 7.42 3.52
N ILE A 200 -12.99 6.36 3.96
CA ILE A 200 -12.48 5.34 3.04
C ILE A 200 -13.64 4.55 2.39
N CYS A 201 -14.67 4.18 3.14
CA CYS A 201 -15.88 3.57 2.54
C CYS A 201 -16.48 4.47 1.46
N GLN A 202 -16.56 5.78 1.71
CA GLN A 202 -17.07 6.73 0.71
C GLN A 202 -16.21 6.71 -0.55
N LYS A 203 -14.88 6.71 -0.44
CA LYS A 203 -13.97 6.62 -1.59
C LYS A 203 -14.14 5.33 -2.40
N PHE A 204 -14.32 4.19 -1.73
CA PHE A 204 -14.64 2.92 -2.40
C PHE A 204 -15.96 2.99 -3.17
N VAL A 205 -17.02 3.54 -2.55
CA VAL A 205 -18.32 3.76 -3.21
C VAL A 205 -18.16 4.70 -4.41
N MET A 206 -17.43 5.81 -4.24
CA MET A 206 -17.18 6.80 -5.30
C MET A 206 -16.42 6.21 -6.50
N SER A 207 -15.58 5.21 -6.24
CA SER A 207 -14.81 4.50 -7.25
C SER A 207 -15.54 3.29 -7.84
N ALA A 208 -16.85 3.18 -7.61
CA ALA A 208 -17.71 2.09 -8.09
C ALA A 208 -17.26 0.69 -7.66
N ALA A 209 -16.63 0.55 -6.49
CA ALA A 209 -16.11 -0.73 -5.99
C ALA A 209 -17.18 -1.82 -5.82
N LEU A 210 -18.45 -1.45 -5.61
CA LEU A 210 -19.55 -2.41 -5.45
C LEU A 210 -19.72 -3.32 -6.67
N THR A 211 -19.60 -2.79 -7.89
CA THR A 211 -19.81 -3.57 -9.11
C THR A 211 -18.83 -4.73 -9.25
N PRO A 212 -17.49 -4.53 -9.19
CA PRO A 212 -16.56 -5.64 -9.25
C PRO A 212 -16.66 -6.57 -8.04
N LEU A 213 -16.98 -6.07 -6.83
CA LEU A 213 -17.21 -6.91 -5.65
C LEU A 213 -18.40 -7.87 -5.86
N MET A 214 -19.49 -7.39 -6.47
CA MET A 214 -20.65 -8.23 -6.77
C MET A 214 -20.36 -9.24 -7.89
N LEU A 215 -19.64 -8.83 -8.94
CA LEU A 215 -19.25 -9.72 -10.04
C LEU A 215 -18.34 -10.84 -9.56
N ARG A 216 -17.40 -10.53 -8.67
CA ARG A 216 -16.42 -11.47 -8.10
C ARG A 216 -16.83 -11.99 -6.73
N PHE A 217 -18.12 -11.87 -6.38
CA PHE A 217 -18.67 -12.45 -5.16
C PHE A 217 -18.44 -13.97 -5.15
N TYR A 218 -18.63 -14.61 -6.30
CA TYR A 218 -18.34 -16.02 -6.49
C TYR A 218 -16.87 -16.22 -6.91
N PRO A 219 -16.07 -17.04 -6.21
CA PRO A 219 -14.66 -17.27 -6.54
C PRO A 219 -14.43 -17.77 -7.98
N LYS A 220 -15.37 -18.56 -8.53
CA LYS A 220 -15.31 -19.07 -9.92
C LYS A 220 -16.12 -18.21 -10.89
N TRP A 221 -16.17 -16.90 -10.66
CA TRP A 221 -16.96 -15.96 -11.48
C TRP A 221 -16.66 -16.05 -12.99
N LYS A 222 -15.46 -16.48 -13.38
CA LYS A 222 -15.06 -16.69 -14.78
C LYS A 222 -15.64 -17.96 -15.41
N GLU A 223 -16.00 -18.96 -14.60
CA GLU A 223 -16.56 -20.25 -15.05
C GLU A 223 -18.10 -20.21 -15.08
N CYS A 224 -18.71 -19.15 -14.56
CA CYS A 224 -20.15 -19.02 -14.46
C CYS A 224 -20.73 -18.59 -15.81
N ASP A 225 -20.83 -19.54 -16.74
CA ASP A 225 -21.82 -19.47 -17.80
C ASP A 225 -23.20 -19.48 -17.13
N ARG A 226 -24.04 -18.52 -17.55
CA ARG A 226 -25.36 -18.26 -16.98
C ARG A 226 -26.15 -19.57 -16.88
N GLU A 227 -26.66 -19.86 -15.68
CA GLU A 227 -27.74 -20.83 -15.34
C GLU A 227 -27.40 -22.16 -14.63
N GLU A 228 -26.15 -22.52 -14.34
CA GLU A 228 -25.92 -23.71 -13.51
C GLU A 228 -26.15 -23.45 -12.02
N ARG A 229 -27.21 -24.05 -11.49
CA ARG A 229 -27.69 -23.91 -10.12
C ARG A 229 -26.65 -24.42 -9.12
N PHE A 230 -26.44 -23.60 -8.10
CA PHE A 230 -25.52 -23.79 -6.99
C PHE A 230 -25.95 -24.97 -6.09
N GLU A 231 -25.46 -26.17 -6.40
CA GLU A 231 -25.44 -27.31 -5.47
C GLU A 231 -24.02 -27.86 -5.38
N THR A 232 -23.12 -27.16 -4.70
CA THR A 232 -21.80 -27.71 -4.36
C THR A 232 -21.35 -27.22 -3.00
N GLU A 233 -20.86 -28.16 -2.21
CA GLU A 233 -20.26 -27.97 -0.89
C GLU A 233 -19.27 -26.80 -0.90
N ILE A 234 -19.47 -25.86 0.02
CA ILE A 234 -18.66 -24.66 0.17
C ILE A 234 -17.31 -25.09 0.78
N GLU A 235 -16.25 -25.11 -0.03
CA GLU A 235 -14.88 -25.33 0.46
C GLU A 235 -14.50 -24.26 1.51
N THR A 236 -13.74 -24.61 2.55
CA THR A 236 -13.42 -23.71 3.67
C THR A 236 -12.69 -22.42 3.24
N THR A 237 -11.84 -22.50 2.22
CA THR A 237 -11.17 -21.34 1.57
C THR A 237 -12.16 -20.39 0.88
N SER A 238 -13.34 -20.88 0.50
CA SER A 238 -14.41 -20.04 -0.03
C SER A 238 -15.18 -19.31 1.08
N ILE A 239 -15.25 -19.85 2.30
CA ILE A 239 -15.96 -19.22 3.43
C ILE A 239 -15.31 -17.88 3.81
N GLU A 240 -13.98 -17.82 3.95
CA GLU A 240 -13.28 -16.57 4.29
C GLU A 240 -13.46 -15.52 3.20
N HIS A 241 -13.40 -15.92 1.92
CA HIS A 241 -13.70 -15.04 0.80
C HIS A 241 -15.12 -14.46 0.88
N TYR A 242 -16.13 -15.31 1.02
CA TYR A 242 -17.52 -14.86 1.13
C TYR A 242 -17.72 -13.93 2.32
N PHE A 243 -17.11 -14.24 3.47
CA PHE A 243 -17.17 -13.40 4.65
C PHE A 243 -16.60 -12.01 4.38
N THR A 244 -15.39 -11.92 3.82
CA THR A 244 -14.73 -10.63 3.56
C THR A 244 -15.48 -9.83 2.49
N VAL A 245 -15.92 -10.44 1.38
CA VAL A 245 -16.69 -9.73 0.34
C VAL A 245 -18.01 -9.22 0.92
N THR A 246 -18.74 -10.07 1.65
CA THR A 246 -20.06 -9.70 2.20
C THR A 246 -19.93 -8.55 3.20
N ASN A 247 -18.96 -8.60 4.11
CA ASN A 247 -18.77 -7.54 5.10
C ASN A 247 -18.31 -6.23 4.46
N LEU A 248 -17.41 -6.30 3.46
CA LEU A 248 -17.02 -5.11 2.71
C LEU A 248 -18.23 -4.49 2.00
N ILE A 249 -19.03 -5.30 1.28
CA ILE A 249 -20.26 -4.81 0.64
C ILE A 249 -21.20 -4.16 1.67
N ALA A 250 -21.40 -4.78 2.83
CA ALA A 250 -22.24 -4.23 3.89
C ALA A 250 -21.75 -2.85 4.36
N LEU A 251 -20.45 -2.71 4.64
CA LEU A 251 -19.85 -1.42 5.02
C LEU A 251 -20.04 -0.34 3.96
N LEU A 252 -19.92 -0.70 2.67
CA LEU A 252 -20.13 0.24 1.57
C LEU A 252 -21.61 0.64 1.43
N LEU A 253 -22.55 -0.30 1.60
CA LEU A 253 -23.98 -0.01 1.58
C LEU A 253 -24.41 0.88 2.76
N ASP A 254 -23.86 0.66 3.94
CA ASP A 254 -24.09 1.53 5.10
C ASP A 254 -23.58 2.96 4.83
N SER A 255 -22.41 3.09 4.19
CA SER A 255 -21.89 4.40 3.77
C SER A 255 -22.81 5.12 2.79
N ILE A 256 -23.40 4.39 1.82
CA ILE A 256 -24.40 4.92 0.88
C ILE A 256 -25.62 5.42 1.62
N LYS A 257 -26.16 4.61 2.54
CA LYS A 257 -27.35 4.95 3.32
C LYS A 257 -27.15 6.23 4.13
N GLU A 258 -25.99 6.39 4.76
CA GLU A 258 -25.66 7.58 5.55
C GLU A 258 -25.49 8.85 4.69
N ASN A 259 -25.08 8.72 3.43
CA ASN A 259 -24.73 9.86 2.56
C ASN A 259 -25.51 9.87 1.24
N PHE A 260 -26.74 9.35 1.24
CA PHE A 260 -27.53 9.09 0.04
C PHE A 260 -27.69 10.33 -0.88
N SER A 261 -27.82 11.53 -0.29
CA SER A 261 -27.89 12.79 -1.03
C SER A 261 -26.65 13.09 -1.87
N ASN A 262 -25.45 12.72 -1.37
CA ASN A 262 -24.17 12.92 -2.06
C ASN A 262 -23.97 11.89 -3.18
N PHE A 263 -24.65 10.74 -3.09
CA PHE A 263 -24.51 9.63 -4.04
C PHE A 263 -25.55 9.61 -5.16
N LYS A 264 -26.47 10.57 -5.23
CA LYS A 264 -27.50 10.70 -6.30
C LYS A 264 -26.96 10.68 -7.74
N LYS A 265 -25.67 10.92 -7.95
CA LYS A 265 -25.00 10.89 -9.26
C LYS A 265 -24.16 9.63 -9.52
N ILE A 266 -23.98 8.79 -8.52
CA ILE A 266 -23.21 7.55 -8.69
C ILE A 266 -24.15 6.52 -9.26
N VAL A 267 -23.93 6.24 -10.54
CA VAL A 267 -24.65 5.22 -11.27
C VAL A 267 -24.16 3.86 -10.77
N ILE A 268 -24.75 3.39 -9.67
CA ILE A 268 -24.65 1.99 -9.28
C ILE A 268 -25.50 1.25 -10.31
N TRP A 269 -24.87 0.69 -11.35
CA TRP A 269 -25.46 -0.41 -12.11
C TRP A 269 -24.93 -1.69 -11.51
N PRO A 270 -25.60 -2.30 -10.52
CA PRO A 270 -25.52 -3.74 -10.44
C PRO A 270 -26.13 -4.25 -11.74
N THR A 271 -25.45 -5.15 -12.45
CA THR A 271 -26.14 -6.00 -13.43
C THR A 271 -27.38 -6.59 -12.76
N SER A 272 -28.51 -6.74 -13.46
CA SER A 272 -29.75 -7.34 -12.90
C SER A 272 -29.48 -8.65 -12.15
N THR A 273 -28.48 -9.40 -12.60
CA THR A 273 -27.88 -10.56 -11.94
C THR A 273 -27.45 -10.29 -10.49
N ALA A 274 -26.65 -9.24 -10.25
CA ALA A 274 -26.11 -8.87 -8.94
C ALA A 274 -27.18 -8.38 -7.95
N LEU A 275 -28.19 -7.64 -8.43
CA LEU A 275 -29.34 -7.22 -7.64
C LEU A 275 -30.19 -8.40 -7.17
N ASN A 276 -30.37 -9.39 -8.05
CA ASN A 276 -31.07 -10.63 -7.73
C ASN A 276 -30.31 -11.51 -6.73
N TYR A 277 -28.97 -11.57 -6.83
CA TYR A 277 -28.14 -12.33 -5.88
C TYR A 277 -28.25 -11.80 -4.44
N LEU A 278 -28.34 -10.48 -4.25
CA LEU A 278 -28.37 -9.87 -2.92
C LEU A 278 -29.78 -9.49 -2.42
N LYS A 279 -30.85 -9.76 -3.20
CA LYS A 279 -32.23 -9.30 -2.92
C LYS A 279 -32.34 -7.79 -2.64
N LEU A 280 -31.44 -6.99 -3.23
CA LEU A 280 -31.35 -5.54 -2.98
C LEU A 280 -32.33 -4.71 -3.82
N GLU A 281 -33.10 -5.32 -4.74
CA GLU A 281 -34.06 -4.59 -5.60
C GLU A 281 -35.03 -3.70 -4.80
N LYS A 282 -35.52 -4.16 -3.65
CA LYS A 282 -36.45 -3.37 -2.81
C LYS A 282 -35.80 -2.12 -2.22
N LEU A 283 -34.54 -2.21 -1.80
CA LEU A 283 -33.82 -1.07 -1.23
C LEU A 283 -33.63 0.04 -2.25
N PHE A 284 -33.39 -0.27 -3.52
CA PHE A 284 -33.22 0.77 -4.55
C PHE A 284 -34.55 1.32 -5.07
N LEU A 285 -35.63 0.52 -5.05
CA LEU A 285 -36.97 0.96 -5.44
C LEU A 285 -37.60 1.89 -4.38
N ASP A 286 -37.43 1.61 -3.09
CA ASP A 286 -38.02 2.42 -2.00
C ASP A 286 -37.40 3.83 -1.86
N TYR A 287 -36.25 4.09 -2.49
CA TYR A 287 -35.59 5.42 -2.50
C TYR A 287 -35.67 6.15 -3.86
N SER A 288 -36.45 5.63 -4.80
CA SER A 288 -36.66 6.22 -6.13
C SER A 288 -37.91 7.11 -6.25
N GLU A 289 -38.61 7.38 -5.12
CA GLU A 289 -39.68 8.38 -4.99
C GLU A 289 -39.19 9.69 -4.37
#